data_AF-A0A9E2XUM9-F1
#
_entry.id   AF-A0A9E2XUM9-F1
#
_cell.length_a   1.000
_cell.length_b   1.000
_cell.length_c   1.000
_cell.angle_alpha   90.00
_cell.angle_beta   90.00
_cell.angle_gamma   90.00
#
_symmetry.space_group_name_H-M   'P 1'
#
loop_
_entity.id
_entity.type
_entity.pdbx_description
1 polymer ?
#
loop_
_entity_poly.entity_id
_entity_poly.type
_entity_poly.pdbx_seq_one_letter_code
_entity_poly.pdbx_strand_id
1 'polypeptide(L)' 'MKITKLSTYRLAPRWMFLKIDTDAGISGWGEPVIEGKARTVEAAVQEFEPYLIGQDPSR' A
#
# COMPACT_ATOMS: atom_id res chain seq x y z
N MET A 1 -9.25 -6.32 -13.83
CA MET A 1 -8.14 -5.50 -13.34
C MET A 1 -7.51 -6.24 -12.19
N LYS A 2 -6.19 -6.30 -12.08
CA LYS A 2 -5.51 -7.02 -11.00
C LYS A 2 -4.49 -6.13 -10.32
N ILE A 3 -4.39 -6.25 -9.01
CA ILE A 3 -3.34 -5.58 -8.23
C ILE A 3 -1.99 -6.22 -8.57
N THR A 4 -1.00 -5.39 -8.89
CA THR A 4 0.34 -5.84 -9.30
C THR A 4 1.44 -5.46 -8.32
N LYS A 5 1.23 -4.44 -7.49
CA LYS A 5 2.25 -3.97 -6.55
C LYS A 5 1.65 -3.10 -5.44
N LEU A 6 2.17 -3.24 -4.23
CA LEU A 6 2.02 -2.26 -3.15
C LEU A 6 3.34 -1.51 -2.95
N SER A 7 3.30 -0.20 -2.69
CA SER A 7 4.50 0.61 -2.44
C SER A 7 4.26 1.64 -1.36
N THR A 8 5.10 1.64 -0.34
CA THR A 8 5.05 2.60 0.77
C THR A 8 6.06 3.73 0.59
N TYR A 9 5.66 4.95 0.94
CA TYR A 9 6.47 6.16 0.85
C TYR A 9 6.41 6.90 2.19
N ARG A 10 7.47 6.77 2.99
CA ARG A 10 7.59 7.52 4.25
C ARG A 10 7.96 8.98 3.97
N LEU A 11 7.18 9.90 4.52
CA LEU A 11 7.24 11.33 4.27
C LEU A 11 7.39 12.08 5.60
N ALA A 12 8.19 13.15 5.59
CA ALA A 12 8.32 14.02 6.74
C ALA A 12 7.00 14.77 7.02
N PRO A 13 6.70 15.11 8.30
CA PRO A 13 7.43 14.70 9.50
C PRO A 13 7.05 13.30 10.00
N ARG A 14 5.88 12.78 9.65
CA ARG A 14 5.34 11.51 10.20
C ARG A 14 4.27 10.84 9.33
N TRP A 15 4.32 11.07 8.02
CA TRP A 15 3.34 10.54 7.08
C TRP A 15 3.86 9.28 6.39
N MET A 16 2.94 8.46 5.89
CA MET A 16 3.27 7.40 4.95
C MET A 16 2.15 7.28 3.93
N PHE A 17 2.50 7.37 2.65
CA PHE A 17 1.56 7.04 1.58
C PHE A 17 1.74 5.60 1.14
N LEU A 18 0.64 4.97 0.78
CA LEU A 18 0.57 3.68 0.12
C LEU A 18 0.05 3.90 -1.29
N LYS A 19 0.79 3.40 -2.27
CA LYS A 19 0.37 3.30 -3.66
C LYS A 19 0.08 1.85 -3.99
N ILE A 20 -1.06 1.60 -4.64
CA ILE A 20 -1.45 0.29 -5.15
C ILE A 20 -1.54 0.39 -6.67
N ASP A 21 -0.72 -0.37 -7.38
CA ASP A 21 -0.71 -0.40 -8.84
C ASP A 21 -1.50 -1.59 -9.38
N THR A 22 -2.07 -1.41 -10.58
CA THR A 22 -2.82 -2.46 -11.29
C THR A 22 -2.27 -2.73 -12.69
N ASP A 23 -2.59 -3.90 -13.24
CA ASP A 23 -2.27 -4.29 -14.61
C ASP A 23 -2.93 -3.41 -15.69
N ALA A 24 -3.96 -2.66 -15.33
CA ALA A 24 -4.65 -1.70 -16.19
C ALA A 24 -3.97 -0.31 -16.22
N GLY A 25 -2.85 -0.12 -15.51
CA GLY A 25 -2.15 1.16 -15.41
C GLY A 25 -2.83 2.18 -14.49
N ILE A 26 -3.82 1.75 -13.69
CA ILE A 26 -4.49 2.60 -12.70
C ILE A 26 -3.79 2.42 -11.35
N SER A 27 -3.57 3.53 -10.64
CA SER A 27 -3.00 3.54 -9.29
C SER A 27 -4.00 4.10 -8.27
N GLY A 28 -4.19 3.38 -7.17
CA GLY A 28 -4.88 3.86 -5.98
C GLY A 28 -3.90 4.39 -4.93
N TRP A 29 -4.33 5.39 -4.15
CA TRP A 29 -3.54 5.99 -3.08
C TRP A 29 -4.27 5.92 -1.74
N GLY A 30 -3.52 5.64 -0.68
CA GLY A 30 -4.00 5.67 0.70
C GLY A 30 -2.94 6.17 1.68
N GLU A 31 -3.34 6.40 2.93
CA GLU A 31 -2.46 6.89 4.00
C GLU A 31 -2.62 6.00 5.24
N PRO A 32 -1.82 4.92 5.38
CA PRO A 32 -2.04 3.94 6.45
C PRO A 32 -1.39 4.29 7.80
N VAL A 33 -0.56 5.33 7.89
CA VAL A 33 0.35 5.48 9.05
C VAL A 33 -0.37 5.90 10.33
N ILE A 34 0.09 5.32 11.44
CA ILE A 34 -0.24 5.75 12.79
C ILE A 34 0.99 6.47 13.36
N GLU A 35 0.78 7.60 14.03
CA GLU A 35 1.87 8.42 14.57
C GLU A 35 2.83 7.59 15.44
N GLY A 36 4.13 7.71 15.16
CA GLY A 36 5.19 7.00 15.89
C GLY A 36 5.36 5.52 15.56
N LYS A 37 4.55 4.93 14.66
CA LYS A 37 4.57 3.50 14.32
C LYS A 37 4.87 3.20 12.85
N ALA A 38 5.51 4.13 12.13
CA ALA A 38 5.72 4.04 10.69
C ALA A 38 6.32 2.71 10.21
N ARG A 39 7.38 2.19 10.86
CA ARG A 39 8.01 0.92 10.46
C ARG A 39 7.13 -0.30 10.74
N THR A 40 6.38 -0.30 11.84
CA THR A 40 5.47 -1.39 12.19
C THR A 40 4.31 -1.44 11.20
N VAL A 41 3.75 -0.28 10.85
CA VAL A 41 2.68 -0.18 9.85
C VAL A 41 3.20 -0.55 8.46
N GLU A 42 4.41 -0.13 8.09
CA GLU A 42 5.05 -0.49 6.81
C GLU A 42 5.23 -2.01 6.68
N ALA A 43 5.69 -2.68 7.74
CA ALA A 43 5.78 -4.13 7.80
C ALA A 43 4.40 -4.80 7.68
N ALA A 44 3.38 -4.28 8.38
CA ALA A 44 2.02 -4.80 8.25
C ALA A 44 1.49 -4.70 6.81
N VAL A 45 1.71 -3.58 6.12
CA VAL A 45 1.33 -3.44 4.70
C VAL A 45 2.01 -4.51 3.83
N GLN A 46 3.30 -4.77 4.06
CA GLN A 46 4.04 -5.81 3.33
C GLN A 46 3.53 -7.22 3.64
N GLU A 47 3.15 -7.50 4.88
CA GLU A 47 2.52 -8.78 5.26
C GLU A 47 1.16 -8.99 4.57
N PHE A 48 0.41 -7.91 4.29
CA PHE A 48 -0.84 -7.99 3.55
C PHE A 48 -0.67 -8.12 2.03
N GLU A 49 0.51 -7.78 1.48
CA GLU A 49 0.75 -7.76 0.03
C GLU A 49 0.42 -9.11 -0.65
N PRO A 50 0.85 -10.29 -0.15
CA PRO A 50 0.55 -11.57 -0.78
C PRO A 50 -0.95 -11.90 -0.89
N TYR A 51 -1.78 -11.34 -0.01
CA TYR A 51 -3.23 -11.54 -0.06
C TYR A 51 -3.90 -10.71 -1.16
N LEU A 52 -3.27 -9.61 -1.57
CA LEU A 52 -3.83 -8.63 -2.50
C LEU A 52 -3.27 -8.78 -3.91
N ILE A 53 -2.00 -9.15 -4.07
CA ILE A 53 -1.38 -9.33 -5.38
C ILE A 53 -2.18 -10.34 -6.22
N GLY A 54 -2.51 -9.95 -7.45
CA GLY A 54 -3.29 -10.75 -8.40
C GLY A 54 -4.80 -10.71 -8.19
N GLN A 55 -5.30 -10.11 -7.11
CA GLN A 55 -6.74 -9.98 -6.84
C GLN A 55 -7.38 -8.85 -7.64
N ASP A 56 -8.69 -8.95 -7.85
CA ASP A 56 -9.50 -7.89 -8.44
C ASP A 56 -9.82 -6.82 -7.38
N PRO A 57 -9.38 -5.56 -7.56
CA PRO A 57 -9.56 -4.52 -6.55
C PRO A 57 -11.01 -4.05 -6.37
N SER A 58 -11.97 -4.48 -7.20
CA SER A 58 -13.39 -4.15 -7.01
C SER A 58 -14.17 -5.19 -6.19
N ARG A 59 -13.49 -6.16 -5.58
CA ARG A 59 -14.09 -7.28 -4.85
C ARG A 59 -13.63 -7.38 -3.41
#